data_AF-A0A2V9KYA9-F1
#
_entry.id   AF-A0A2V9KYA9-F1
#
_cell.length_a   1.000
_cell.length_b   1.000
_cell.length_c   1.000
_cell.angle_alpha   90.00
_cell.angle_beta   90.00
_cell.angle_gamma   90.00
#
_symmetry.space_group_name_H-M   'P 1'
#
loop_
_entity.id
_entity.type
_entity.pdbx_description
1 polymer ?
#
loop_
_entity_poly.entity_id
_entity_poly.type
_entity_poly.pdbx_seq_one_letter_code
_entity_poly.pdbx_strand_id
1 'polypeptide(L)'
;MTAEFIFVQAPFEQCHASTLVELPNGDLLAAWFGGLREGDPSVAVWGAQRSKSSWSKPRRLAREPGVPCWNPVLFRDRRDRILLFYKYGSSPQTWRGAYRTSRDGKTWSPPSYLAAGLLGPIKNKPIILSNGDVLAGSSVETASTWQCWAERSSDQCLTWTRYGPIVVPGVPYGVIQPTMWEVAPEHVKMLMRSTQQIGFICEATSVDGGRTWGPAKPTTLPNPNSGIDAVKMTDGTVALVYNHTKSGRSPLNIAFSRDNGISWSPPYVLEDEPGEYSYPAIIQTRDGMLHVAYTWQRRRIKHVAIDPSAAFKPPQHGAHGGSP
;
A
#
# COMPACT_ATOMS: atom_id res chain seq x y z
N MET A 1 -21.69 -1.15 1.41
CA MET A 1 -20.48 -1.42 0.61
C MET A 1 -20.86 -1.44 -0.85
N THR A 2 -20.08 -0.79 -1.72
CA THR A 2 -20.24 -0.88 -3.18
C THR A 2 -18.95 -1.40 -3.79
N ALA A 3 -19.04 -2.20 -4.86
CA ALA A 3 -17.89 -2.78 -5.55
C ALA A 3 -18.05 -2.63 -7.06
N GLU A 4 -16.99 -2.21 -7.74
CA GLU A 4 -16.97 -2.01 -9.19
C GLU A 4 -15.59 -2.32 -9.77
N PHE A 5 -15.52 -2.72 -11.04
CA PHE A 5 -14.23 -2.74 -11.73
C PHE A 5 -13.86 -1.33 -12.17
N ILE A 6 -12.61 -0.93 -11.97
CA ILE A 6 -12.10 0.38 -12.44
C ILE A 6 -12.18 0.47 -13.97
N PHE A 7 -12.01 -0.67 -14.65
CA PHE A 7 -12.17 -0.80 -16.09
C PHE A 7 -12.59 -2.22 -16.45
N VAL A 8 -13.27 -2.37 -17.58
CA VAL A 8 -13.63 -3.67 -18.17
C VAL A 8 -12.74 -4.01 -19.36
N GLN A 9 -12.44 -3.00 -20.18
CA GLN A 9 -11.54 -3.09 -21.32
C GLN A 9 -10.25 -2.33 -21.02
N ALA A 10 -9.13 -2.90 -21.44
CA ALA A 10 -7.80 -2.34 -21.22
C ALA A 10 -6.92 -2.50 -22.48
N PRO A 11 -5.97 -1.58 -22.70
CA PRO A 11 -4.96 -1.69 -23.75
C PRO A 11 -3.78 -2.61 -23.35
N PHE A 12 -3.95 -3.45 -22.34
CA PHE A 12 -2.96 -4.38 -21.80
C PHE A 12 -3.63 -5.70 -21.43
N GLU A 13 -2.86 -6.79 -21.43
CA GLU A 13 -3.37 -8.14 -21.15
C GLU A 13 -3.35 -8.45 -19.66
N GLN A 14 -2.29 -8.04 -18.97
CA GLN A 14 -2.14 -8.20 -17.53
C GLN A 14 -1.97 -6.86 -16.82
N CYS A 15 -2.45 -6.80 -15.58
CA CYS A 15 -2.23 -5.70 -14.66
C CYS A 15 -2.11 -6.18 -13.23
N HIS A 16 -1.36 -5.43 -12.41
CA HIS A 16 -1.12 -5.79 -11.01
C HIS A 16 -0.65 -4.58 -10.18
N ALA A 17 -0.59 -4.77 -8.86
CA ALA A 17 -0.11 -3.81 -7.86
C ALA A 17 -0.81 -2.44 -7.92
N SER A 18 -2.09 -2.41 -7.53
CA SER A 18 -2.86 -1.18 -7.45
C SER A 18 -2.45 -0.27 -6.29
N THR A 19 -2.68 1.03 -6.48
CA THR A 19 -2.58 2.11 -5.48
C THR A 19 -3.74 3.09 -5.66
N LEU A 20 -4.11 3.82 -4.60
CA LEU A 20 -5.19 4.82 -4.58
C LEU A 20 -4.74 6.10 -3.88
N VAL A 21 -5.30 7.24 -4.28
CA VAL A 21 -5.20 8.51 -3.55
C VAL A 21 -6.46 9.37 -3.78
N GLU A 22 -6.85 10.15 -2.78
CA GLU A 22 -7.84 11.21 -2.94
C GLU A 22 -7.19 12.49 -3.47
N LEU A 23 -7.68 12.96 -4.61
CA LEU A 23 -7.24 14.21 -5.24
C LEU A 23 -7.76 15.44 -4.46
N PRO A 24 -7.15 16.63 -4.64
CA PRO A 24 -7.57 17.84 -3.92
C PRO A 24 -9.04 18.20 -4.10
N ASN A 25 -9.58 17.94 -5.29
CA ASN A 25 -10.98 18.17 -5.65
C ASN A 25 -11.96 17.11 -5.11
N GLY A 26 -11.49 16.09 -4.37
CA GLY A 26 -12.33 15.02 -3.81
C GLY A 26 -12.54 13.81 -4.74
N ASP A 27 -12.04 13.87 -5.98
CA ASP A 27 -12.03 12.70 -6.87
C ASP A 27 -11.01 11.67 -6.37
N LEU A 28 -11.13 10.42 -6.83
CA LEU A 28 -10.11 9.40 -6.61
C LEU A 28 -9.21 9.26 -7.84
N LEU A 29 -7.94 8.97 -7.61
CA LEU A 29 -7.02 8.48 -8.63
C LEU A 29 -6.52 7.09 -8.22
N ALA A 30 -6.67 6.13 -9.12
CA ALA A 30 -6.07 4.81 -9.02
C ALA A 30 -4.94 4.65 -10.04
N ALA A 31 -3.91 3.91 -9.67
CA ALA A 31 -2.85 3.50 -10.60
C ALA A 31 -2.43 2.04 -10.34
N TRP A 32 -1.86 1.41 -11.36
CA TRP A 32 -1.37 0.02 -11.38
C TRP A 32 -0.33 -0.13 -12.50
N PHE A 33 0.47 -1.19 -12.47
CA PHE A 33 1.29 -1.51 -13.65
C PHE A 33 0.55 -2.47 -14.57
N GLY A 34 0.77 -2.38 -15.88
CA GLY A 34 0.13 -3.25 -16.86
C GLY A 34 0.83 -3.27 -18.21
N GLY A 35 0.78 -4.43 -18.87
CA GLY A 35 1.45 -4.73 -20.14
C GLY A 35 1.08 -6.13 -20.64
N LEU A 36 1.94 -6.73 -21.46
CA LEU A 36 1.77 -8.10 -21.95
C LEU A 36 1.77 -9.11 -20.79
N ARG A 37 2.81 -9.07 -19.95
CA ARG A 37 2.94 -9.86 -18.73
C ARG A 37 3.89 -9.16 -17.76
N GLU A 38 3.86 -9.53 -16.50
CA GLU A 38 4.81 -8.98 -15.51
C GLU A 38 6.27 -9.21 -15.94
N GLY A 39 7.08 -8.16 -15.84
CA GLY A 39 8.47 -8.14 -16.30
C GLY A 39 8.69 -7.92 -17.80
N ASP A 40 7.63 -7.83 -18.60
CA ASP A 40 7.78 -7.56 -20.03
C ASP A 40 8.11 -6.07 -20.30
N PRO A 41 9.03 -5.73 -21.24
CA PRO A 41 9.36 -4.34 -21.57
C PRO A 41 8.17 -3.46 -21.99
N SER A 42 7.02 -4.04 -22.35
CA SER A 42 5.77 -3.31 -22.61
C SER A 42 5.13 -2.70 -21.36
N VAL A 43 5.45 -3.21 -20.16
CA VAL A 43 4.78 -2.82 -18.91
C VAL A 43 5.00 -1.34 -18.61
N ALA A 44 3.89 -0.64 -18.45
CA ALA A 44 3.82 0.77 -18.09
C ALA A 44 3.01 0.95 -16.81
N VAL A 45 3.10 2.13 -16.19
CA VAL A 45 2.13 2.53 -15.16
C VAL A 45 0.91 3.10 -15.84
N TRP A 46 -0.26 2.55 -15.53
CA TRP A 46 -1.57 2.98 -15.98
C TRP A 46 -2.35 3.55 -14.79
N GLY A 47 -3.37 4.35 -15.08
CA GLY A 47 -4.29 4.82 -14.06
C GLY A 47 -5.60 5.33 -14.62
N ALA A 48 -6.56 5.51 -13.72
CA ALA A 48 -7.89 6.03 -14.01
C ALA A 48 -8.32 6.95 -12.86
N GLN A 49 -9.09 7.98 -13.19
CA GLN A 49 -9.66 8.91 -12.22
C GLN A 49 -11.15 8.62 -12.06
N ARG A 50 -11.63 8.64 -10.82
CA ARG A 50 -13.04 8.48 -10.49
C ARG A 50 -13.64 9.84 -10.16
N SER A 51 -14.62 10.29 -10.94
CA SER A 51 -15.37 11.52 -10.69
C SER A 51 -16.87 11.26 -10.71
N LYS A 52 -17.61 11.93 -9.81
CA LYS A 52 -19.09 11.91 -9.76
C LYS A 52 -19.74 10.52 -9.95
N SER A 53 -19.10 9.46 -9.44
CA SER A 53 -19.55 8.06 -9.53
C SER A 53 -19.10 7.20 -10.72
N SER A 54 -18.15 7.63 -11.55
CA SER A 54 -17.62 6.80 -12.65
C SER A 54 -16.11 6.90 -12.80
N TRP A 55 -15.49 5.80 -13.23
CA TRP A 55 -14.07 5.73 -13.58
C TRP A 55 -13.84 6.14 -15.04
N SER A 56 -12.81 6.95 -15.28
CA SER A 56 -12.31 7.22 -16.63
C SER A 56 -11.70 5.96 -17.25
N LYS A 57 -11.58 5.93 -18.58
CA LYS A 57 -10.77 4.89 -19.26
C LYS A 57 -9.31 4.90 -18.73
N PRO A 58 -8.63 3.75 -18.70
CA PRO A 58 -7.20 3.70 -18.37
C PRO A 58 -6.37 4.62 -19.27
N ARG A 59 -5.50 5.41 -18.65
CA ARG A 59 -4.49 6.24 -19.33
C ARG A 59 -3.10 5.91 -18.80
N ARG A 60 -2.09 6.01 -19.67
CA ARG A 60 -0.69 5.76 -19.28
C ARG A 60 -0.17 6.93 -18.44
N LEU A 61 0.28 6.65 -17.22
CA LEU A 61 0.82 7.62 -16.28
C LEU A 61 2.34 7.63 -16.22
N ALA A 62 3.03 6.53 -16.54
CA ALA A 62 4.49 6.50 -16.66
C ALA A 62 4.92 5.35 -17.56
N ARG A 63 6.07 5.50 -18.23
CA ARG A 63 6.72 4.46 -19.03
C ARG A 63 8.21 4.78 -19.11
N GLU A 64 9.03 3.75 -18.95
CA GLU A 64 10.46 3.84 -19.21
C GLU A 64 10.80 3.12 -20.53
N PRO A 65 11.67 3.70 -21.38
CA PRO A 65 12.12 3.04 -22.60
C PRO A 65 12.88 1.75 -22.31
N GLY A 66 12.52 0.67 -23.02
CA GLY A 66 13.27 -0.59 -23.03
C GLY A 66 13.18 -1.45 -21.75
N VAL A 67 12.52 -0.98 -20.68
CA VAL A 67 12.38 -1.73 -19.42
C VAL A 67 10.96 -1.62 -18.85
N PRO A 68 10.49 -2.65 -18.11
CA PRO A 68 9.19 -2.61 -17.43
C PRO A 68 9.16 -1.59 -16.29
N CYS A 69 7.98 -1.02 -16.06
CA CYS A 69 7.64 -0.30 -14.82
C CYS A 69 6.91 -1.20 -13.81
N TRP A 70 7.05 -0.92 -12.52
CA TRP A 70 6.53 -1.75 -11.43
C TRP A 70 6.02 -0.92 -10.25
N ASN A 71 5.25 -1.56 -9.37
CA ASN A 71 4.85 -1.09 -8.04
C ASN A 71 4.61 0.43 -7.95
N PRO A 72 3.62 0.96 -8.69
CA PRO A 72 3.25 2.34 -8.55
C PRO A 72 2.70 2.63 -7.16
N VAL A 73 3.07 3.76 -6.59
CA VAL A 73 2.57 4.25 -5.31
C VAL A 73 2.15 5.70 -5.47
N LEU A 74 0.87 5.95 -5.24
CA LEU A 74 0.31 7.30 -5.20
C LEU A 74 0.37 7.83 -3.77
N PHE A 75 0.74 9.10 -3.64
CA PHE A 75 0.83 9.80 -2.36
C PHE A 75 0.44 11.26 -2.55
N ARG A 76 -0.39 11.79 -1.65
CA ARG A 76 -0.72 13.22 -1.59
C ARG A 76 0.03 13.83 -0.43
N ASP A 77 0.89 14.80 -0.71
CA ASP A 77 1.66 15.48 0.33
C ASP A 77 0.86 16.62 0.99
N ARG A 78 1.43 17.26 2.03
CA ARG A 78 0.81 18.39 2.75
C ARG A 78 0.58 19.64 1.88
N ARG A 79 1.14 19.71 0.68
CA ARG A 79 0.96 20.82 -0.27
C ARG A 79 -0.01 20.47 -1.40
N ASP A 80 -0.78 19.40 -1.22
CA ASP A 80 -1.73 18.90 -2.22
C ASP A 80 -1.07 18.54 -3.56
N ARG A 81 0.23 18.25 -3.55
CA ARG A 81 0.89 17.64 -4.71
C ARG A 81 0.64 16.15 -4.65
N ILE A 82 0.33 15.59 -5.82
CA ILE A 82 0.23 14.16 -6.03
C ILE A 82 1.57 13.67 -6.54
N LEU A 83 2.20 12.77 -5.79
CA LEU A 83 3.39 12.05 -6.19
C LEU A 83 2.98 10.66 -6.68
N LEU A 84 3.50 10.27 -7.85
CA LEU A 84 3.45 8.91 -8.37
C LEU A 84 4.86 8.36 -8.34
N PHE A 85 5.19 7.60 -7.32
CA PHE A 85 6.41 6.78 -7.30
C PHE A 85 6.19 5.53 -8.12
N TYR A 86 7.23 5.05 -8.80
CA TYR A 86 7.20 3.77 -9.52
C TYR A 86 8.63 3.25 -9.68
N LYS A 87 8.73 1.97 -10.00
CA LYS A 87 10.00 1.25 -10.10
C LYS A 87 10.23 0.93 -11.56
N TYR A 88 11.48 0.86 -11.99
CA TYR A 88 11.80 0.52 -13.37
C TYR A 88 13.10 -0.27 -13.47
N GLY A 89 13.16 -1.22 -14.39
CA GLY A 89 14.29 -2.14 -14.54
C GLY A 89 13.80 -3.56 -14.82
N SER A 90 14.69 -4.45 -15.26
CA SER A 90 14.32 -5.78 -15.76
C SER A 90 13.72 -6.73 -14.71
N SER A 91 13.97 -6.50 -13.43
CA SER A 91 13.49 -7.35 -12.33
C SER A 91 13.43 -6.59 -11.01
N PRO A 92 12.72 -7.12 -9.99
CA PRO A 92 12.77 -6.59 -8.62
C PRO A 92 14.18 -6.50 -8.01
N GLN A 93 15.13 -7.32 -8.49
CA GLN A 93 16.51 -7.33 -8.00
C GLN A 93 17.38 -6.21 -8.57
N THR A 94 16.97 -5.63 -9.70
CA THR A 94 17.76 -4.66 -10.47
C THR A 94 17.05 -3.34 -10.71
N TRP A 95 15.83 -3.20 -10.20
CA TRP A 95 15.02 -2.00 -10.41
C TRP A 95 15.61 -0.78 -9.69
N ARG A 96 15.14 0.39 -10.13
CA ARG A 96 15.48 1.69 -9.57
C ARG A 96 14.19 2.44 -9.29
N GLY A 97 14.26 3.44 -8.41
CA GLY A 97 13.12 4.28 -8.07
C GLY A 97 13.02 5.52 -8.96
N ALA A 98 11.82 5.84 -9.39
CA ALA A 98 11.48 7.09 -10.06
C ALA A 98 10.17 7.66 -9.49
N TYR A 99 9.92 8.95 -9.74
CA TYR A 99 8.65 9.57 -9.42
C TYR A 99 8.27 10.65 -10.44
N ARG A 100 6.96 10.92 -10.49
CA ARG A 100 6.37 12.07 -11.19
C ARG A 100 5.49 12.85 -10.23
N THR A 101 5.28 14.13 -10.49
CA THR A 101 4.39 14.97 -9.68
C THR A 101 3.25 15.54 -10.51
N SER A 102 2.12 15.78 -9.86
CA SER A 102 0.91 16.37 -10.44
C SER A 102 0.17 17.23 -9.42
N ARG A 103 -0.67 18.15 -9.88
CA ARG A 103 -1.62 18.91 -9.04
C ARG A 103 -3.06 18.46 -9.20
N ASP A 104 -3.37 17.74 -10.27
CA ASP A 104 -4.74 17.40 -10.68
C ASP A 104 -4.91 15.90 -11.00
N GLY A 105 -3.84 15.11 -10.95
CA GLY A 105 -3.80 13.71 -11.37
C GLY A 105 -3.88 13.49 -12.88
N LYS A 106 -3.97 14.55 -13.68
CA LYS A 106 -4.13 14.53 -15.15
C LYS A 106 -2.85 14.94 -15.85
N THR A 107 -2.27 16.05 -15.42
CA THR A 107 -1.03 16.60 -15.97
C THR A 107 0.13 16.27 -15.05
N TRP A 108 1.21 15.72 -15.62
CA TRP A 108 2.32 15.19 -14.84
C TRP A 108 3.65 15.79 -15.30
N SER A 109 4.52 16.10 -14.34
CA SER A 109 5.91 16.48 -14.61
C SER A 109 6.64 15.40 -15.43
N PRO A 110 7.79 15.73 -16.07
CA PRO A 110 8.75 14.70 -16.47
C PRO A 110 9.14 13.80 -15.28
N PRO A 111 9.64 12.57 -15.53
CA PRO A 111 10.13 11.70 -14.47
C PRO A 111 11.37 12.29 -13.79
N SER A 112 11.45 12.10 -12.49
CA SER A 112 12.63 12.33 -11.67
C SER A 112 13.10 10.98 -11.10
N TYR A 113 14.40 10.76 -11.10
CA TYR A 113 15.00 9.49 -10.66
C TYR A 113 15.56 9.65 -9.26
N LEU A 114 15.35 8.64 -8.41
CA LEU A 114 15.91 8.61 -7.07
C LEU A 114 17.41 8.30 -7.13
N ALA A 115 18.17 8.88 -6.20
CA ALA A 115 19.61 8.65 -6.12
C ALA A 115 19.92 7.17 -5.85
N ALA A 116 21.12 6.73 -6.23
CA ALA A 116 21.56 5.35 -6.03
C ALA A 116 21.40 4.92 -4.55
N GLY A 117 20.82 3.74 -4.34
CA GLY A 117 20.52 3.21 -3.01
C GLY A 117 19.12 3.55 -2.47
N LEU A 118 18.39 4.48 -3.10
CA LEU A 118 17.00 4.80 -2.77
C LEU A 118 16.04 4.18 -3.78
N LEU A 119 14.89 3.70 -3.31
CA LEU A 119 13.84 3.12 -4.16
C LEU A 119 12.48 3.80 -3.97
N GLY A 120 12.32 4.59 -2.91
CA GLY A 120 11.04 5.17 -2.50
C GLY A 120 10.07 4.09 -2.02
N PRO A 121 8.78 4.42 -1.86
CA PRO A 121 7.80 3.50 -1.29
C PRO A 121 7.60 2.24 -2.15
N ILE A 122 7.70 1.05 -1.58
CA ILE A 122 7.43 -0.26 -2.20
C ILE A 122 6.51 -1.03 -1.26
N LYS A 123 5.29 -1.45 -1.61
CA LYS A 123 4.40 -0.89 -2.64
C LYS A 123 3.36 0.06 -2.02
N ASN A 124 3.44 0.31 -0.71
CA ASN A 124 2.38 0.99 0.04
C ASN A 124 2.69 2.47 0.19
N LYS A 125 1.62 3.26 0.32
CA LYS A 125 1.70 4.71 0.49
C LYS A 125 2.57 5.10 1.69
N PRO A 126 3.41 6.14 1.57
CA PRO A 126 4.06 6.77 2.72
C PRO A 126 3.04 7.30 3.73
N ILE A 127 3.51 7.54 4.95
CA ILE A 127 2.77 8.31 5.95
C ILE A 127 3.43 9.67 6.16
N ILE A 128 2.64 10.66 6.58
CA ILE A 128 3.15 11.93 7.08
C ILE A 128 3.19 11.82 8.60
N LEU A 129 4.38 11.93 9.17
CA LEU A 129 4.58 11.89 10.62
C LEU A 129 4.03 13.15 11.28
N SER A 130 3.81 13.07 12.59
CA SER A 130 3.33 14.16 13.43
C SER A 130 4.23 15.41 13.32
N ASN A 131 5.56 15.22 13.23
CA ASN A 131 6.53 16.30 13.03
C ASN A 131 6.54 16.89 11.60
N GLY A 132 5.80 16.31 10.66
CA GLY A 132 5.67 16.77 9.27
C GLY A 132 6.60 16.11 8.26
N ASP A 133 7.51 15.25 8.70
CA ASP A 133 8.32 14.45 7.79
C ASP A 133 7.46 13.40 7.07
N VAL A 134 7.94 12.94 5.93
CA VAL A 134 7.34 11.84 5.18
C VAL A 134 8.16 10.57 5.41
N LEU A 135 7.51 9.50 5.84
CA LEU A 135 8.12 8.19 6.02
C LEU A 135 7.56 7.21 5.00
N ALA A 136 8.41 6.76 4.08
CA ALA A 136 8.11 5.78 3.05
C ALA A 136 8.69 4.42 3.40
N GLY A 137 7.90 3.38 3.21
CA GLY A 137 8.32 2.00 3.43
C GLY A 137 8.89 1.41 2.15
N SER A 138 10.09 0.85 2.19
CA SER A 138 10.83 0.35 1.03
C SER A 138 11.28 -1.08 1.25
N SER A 139 11.86 -1.71 0.23
CA SER A 139 12.43 -3.05 0.36
C SER A 139 13.45 -3.35 -0.73
N VAL A 140 14.44 -4.15 -0.39
CA VAL A 140 15.44 -4.66 -1.33
C VAL A 140 15.30 -6.18 -1.42
N GLU A 141 15.23 -6.66 -2.65
CA GLU A 141 15.21 -8.08 -2.99
C GLU A 141 16.53 -8.39 -3.71
N THR A 142 17.30 -9.33 -3.18
CA THR A 142 18.46 -9.91 -3.86
C THR A 142 18.19 -11.37 -4.20
N ALA A 143 19.16 -12.05 -4.81
CA ALA A 143 19.07 -13.49 -5.04
C ALA A 143 18.99 -14.30 -3.73
N SER A 144 19.52 -13.76 -2.63
CA SER A 144 19.71 -14.49 -1.37
C SER A 144 19.03 -13.84 -0.15
N THR A 145 18.59 -12.58 -0.25
CA THR A 145 18.06 -11.83 0.90
C THR A 145 16.94 -10.88 0.51
N TRP A 146 15.89 -10.84 1.31
CA TRP A 146 14.75 -9.93 1.17
C TRP A 146 14.61 -9.13 2.46
N GLN A 147 14.78 -7.82 2.37
CA GLN A 147 14.84 -6.94 3.54
C GLN A 147 13.96 -5.71 3.39
N CYS A 148 13.27 -5.37 4.47
CA CYS A 148 12.50 -4.17 4.60
C CYS A 148 13.41 -2.99 4.98
N TRP A 149 13.07 -1.80 4.48
CA TRP A 149 13.76 -0.54 4.77
C TRP A 149 12.74 0.56 5.00
N ALA A 150 13.15 1.62 5.70
CA ALA A 150 12.40 2.87 5.77
C ALA A 150 13.20 3.96 5.05
N GLU A 151 12.53 4.84 4.31
CA GLU A 151 13.12 6.01 3.68
C GLU A 151 12.37 7.24 4.21
N ARG A 152 13.07 8.21 4.80
CA ARG A 152 12.46 9.41 5.39
C ARG A 152 12.88 10.66 4.63
N SER A 153 11.94 11.56 4.42
CA SER A 153 12.17 12.89 3.85
C SER A 153 11.69 13.96 4.82
N SER A 154 12.57 14.94 5.10
CA SER A 154 12.27 16.11 5.95
C SER A 154 12.14 17.41 5.16
N ASP A 155 12.21 17.33 3.83
CA ASP A 155 12.18 18.46 2.91
C ASP A 155 11.09 18.30 1.85
N GLN A 156 10.01 17.62 2.22
CA GLN A 156 8.81 17.46 1.40
C GLN A 156 9.05 16.65 0.13
N CYS A 157 9.61 15.46 0.33
CA CYS A 157 9.90 14.46 -0.68
C CYS A 157 10.98 14.88 -1.69
N LEU A 158 11.79 15.91 -1.41
CA LEU A 158 12.86 16.35 -2.29
C LEU A 158 14.10 15.47 -2.13
N THR A 159 14.51 15.19 -0.90
CA THR A 159 15.58 14.26 -0.55
C THR A 159 15.12 13.22 0.46
N TRP A 160 15.81 12.08 0.48
CA TRP A 160 15.46 10.93 1.30
C TRP A 160 16.69 10.34 1.98
N THR A 161 16.55 9.93 3.23
CA THR A 161 17.54 9.15 3.97
C THR A 161 16.99 7.77 4.26
N ARG A 162 17.80 6.73 4.02
CA ARG A 162 17.42 5.32 4.20
C ARG A 162 17.84 4.80 5.57
N TYR A 163 16.95 4.06 6.22
CA TYR A 163 17.10 3.47 7.55
C TYR A 163 16.77 1.98 7.53
N GLY A 164 17.54 1.18 8.25
CA GLY A 164 17.44 -0.29 8.28
C GLY A 164 18.79 -0.99 8.11
N PRO A 165 18.79 -2.29 7.75
CA PRO A 165 17.63 -3.08 7.35
C PRO A 165 16.73 -3.43 8.55
N ILE A 166 15.43 -3.59 8.29
CA ILE A 166 14.48 -4.19 9.22
C ILE A 166 14.37 -5.67 8.86
N VAL A 167 14.72 -6.55 9.81
CA VAL A 167 14.85 -8.00 9.57
C VAL A 167 14.17 -8.81 10.66
N VAL A 168 13.76 -10.02 10.30
CA VAL A 168 13.41 -11.07 11.26
C VAL A 168 14.71 -11.81 11.62
N PRO A 169 15.18 -11.77 12.88
CA PRO A 169 16.44 -12.41 13.25
C PRO A 169 16.49 -13.88 12.83
N GLY A 170 17.59 -14.28 12.19
CA GLY A 170 17.79 -15.66 11.73
C GLY A 170 17.05 -16.05 10.45
N VAL A 171 16.29 -15.14 9.80
CA VAL A 171 15.51 -15.45 8.58
C VAL A 171 15.87 -14.48 7.43
N PRO A 172 16.79 -14.86 6.52
CA PRO A 172 17.33 -13.94 5.50
C PRO A 172 16.35 -13.50 4.40
N TYR A 173 15.28 -14.26 4.16
CA TYR A 173 14.24 -13.97 3.16
C TYR A 173 12.99 -13.31 3.77
N GLY A 174 13.10 -12.76 4.98
CA GLY A 174 11.96 -12.70 5.89
C GLY A 174 10.80 -11.80 5.45
N VAL A 175 11.08 -10.53 5.13
CA VAL A 175 10.04 -9.47 5.16
C VAL A 175 10.30 -8.33 4.19
N ILE A 176 9.26 -7.91 3.47
CA ILE A 176 9.31 -6.76 2.54
C ILE A 176 7.95 -6.09 2.41
N GLN A 177 7.92 -4.97 1.70
CA GLN A 177 6.73 -4.21 1.33
C GLN A 177 5.87 -3.77 2.53
N PRO A 178 6.43 -2.95 3.44
CA PRO A 178 5.76 -2.56 4.67
C PRO A 178 4.57 -1.62 4.42
N THR A 179 3.59 -1.63 5.33
CA THR A 179 2.60 -0.56 5.54
C THR A 179 2.77 -0.04 6.98
N MET A 180 2.45 1.23 7.24
CA MET A 180 2.85 1.92 8.47
C MET A 180 1.78 2.88 9.00
N TRP A 181 1.84 3.16 10.30
CA TRP A 181 1.10 4.24 10.96
C TRP A 181 1.82 4.68 12.24
N GLU A 182 1.58 5.92 12.68
CA GLU A 182 2.01 6.37 14.01
C GLU A 182 1.04 5.86 15.08
N VAL A 183 1.59 5.19 16.11
CA VAL A 183 0.84 4.81 17.32
C VAL A 183 0.81 5.96 18.33
N ALA A 184 1.85 6.79 18.33
CA ALA A 184 1.99 8.07 19.02
C ALA A 184 2.98 8.94 18.20
N PRO A 185 3.11 10.26 18.48
CA PRO A 185 4.09 11.11 17.81
C PRO A 185 5.50 10.50 17.78
N GLU A 186 6.07 10.35 16.59
CA GLU A 186 7.37 9.69 16.31
C GLU A 186 7.47 8.22 16.74
N HIS A 187 6.40 7.60 17.24
CA HIS A 187 6.33 6.18 17.51
C HIS A 187 5.58 5.49 16.37
N VAL A 188 6.30 4.76 15.53
CA VAL A 188 5.78 4.16 14.30
C VAL A 188 5.68 2.66 14.46
N LYS A 189 4.55 2.08 14.04
CA LYS A 189 4.40 0.64 13.85
C LYS A 189 4.32 0.34 12.35
N MET A 190 4.94 -0.75 11.94
CA MET A 190 4.86 -1.27 10.59
C MET A 190 4.41 -2.73 10.57
N LEU A 191 3.71 -3.10 9.50
CA LEU A 191 3.44 -4.48 9.13
C LEU A 191 4.08 -4.78 7.78
N MET A 192 4.66 -5.96 7.61
CA MET A 192 5.31 -6.41 6.40
C MET A 192 4.73 -7.74 5.94
N ARG A 193 4.60 -7.92 4.62
CA ARG A 193 4.39 -9.27 4.10
C ARG A 193 5.65 -10.10 4.29
N SER A 194 5.49 -11.42 4.37
CA SER A 194 6.60 -12.33 4.61
C SER A 194 6.70 -13.41 3.54
N THR A 195 7.84 -14.07 3.43
CA THR A 195 7.92 -15.30 2.63
C THR A 195 7.08 -16.43 3.23
N GLN A 196 6.83 -17.47 2.43
CA GLN A 196 6.08 -18.66 2.87
C GLN A 196 6.78 -19.42 4.01
N GLN A 197 8.10 -19.29 4.13
CA GLN A 197 8.87 -19.86 5.24
C GLN A 197 8.40 -19.30 6.59
N ILE A 198 8.09 -18.00 6.66
CA ILE A 198 7.49 -17.39 7.85
C ILE A 198 5.98 -17.63 7.85
N GLY A 199 5.30 -17.35 6.74
CA GLY A 199 3.86 -17.62 6.56
C GLY A 199 2.91 -16.74 7.39
N PHE A 200 3.41 -15.66 7.99
CA PHE A 200 2.64 -14.73 8.82
C PHE A 200 3.10 -13.30 8.55
N ILE A 201 2.16 -12.35 8.59
CA ILE A 201 2.51 -10.93 8.59
C ILE A 201 3.47 -10.67 9.75
N CYS A 202 4.57 -9.95 9.49
CA CYS A 202 5.51 -9.55 10.53
C CYS A 202 5.29 -8.10 10.92
N GLU A 203 5.64 -7.76 12.15
CA GLU A 203 5.59 -6.40 12.67
C GLU A 203 6.94 -5.94 13.19
N ALA A 204 7.17 -4.63 13.16
CA ALA A 204 8.28 -3.96 13.83
C ALA A 204 7.83 -2.57 14.31
N THR A 205 8.52 -2.02 15.30
CA THR A 205 8.24 -0.69 15.86
C THR A 205 9.47 0.18 15.90
N SER A 206 9.27 1.47 15.73
CA SER A 206 10.25 2.53 15.90
C SER A 206 9.73 3.54 16.93
N VAL A 207 10.65 4.12 17.70
CA VAL A 207 10.35 5.14 18.73
C VAL A 207 11.04 6.49 18.44
N ASP A 208 11.61 6.65 17.25
CA ASP A 208 12.38 7.83 16.83
C ASP A 208 12.00 8.33 15.42
N GLY A 209 10.74 8.08 15.03
CA GLY A 209 10.14 8.47 13.76
C GLY A 209 10.63 7.64 12.57
N GLY A 210 10.97 6.38 12.80
CA GLY A 210 11.40 5.44 11.76
C GLY A 210 12.89 5.48 11.43
N ARG A 211 13.74 6.08 12.27
CA ARG A 211 15.19 6.13 12.08
C ARG A 211 15.87 4.84 12.56
N THR A 212 15.41 4.29 13.68
CA THR A 212 15.79 2.97 14.18
C THR A 212 14.55 2.10 14.39
N TRP A 213 14.74 0.79 14.32
CA TRP A 213 13.66 -0.18 14.39
C TRP A 213 14.06 -1.34 15.30
N GLY A 214 13.12 -1.81 16.11
CA GLY A 214 13.25 -3.10 16.79
C GLY A 214 13.29 -4.26 15.77
N PRO A 215 13.75 -5.46 16.19
CA PRO A 215 13.72 -6.63 15.33
C PRO A 215 12.29 -6.96 14.91
N ALA A 216 12.10 -7.33 13.64
CA ALA A 216 10.79 -7.75 13.17
C ALA A 216 10.45 -9.13 13.75
N LYS A 217 9.17 -9.35 14.04
CA LYS A 217 8.64 -10.62 14.55
C LYS A 217 7.32 -11.00 13.88
N PRO A 218 7.03 -12.30 13.69
CA PRO A 218 5.73 -12.75 13.20
C PRO A 218 4.58 -12.33 14.12
N THR A 219 3.44 -11.97 13.53
CA THR A 219 2.16 -11.80 14.21
C THR A 219 1.36 -13.12 14.15
N THR A 220 0.11 -13.10 14.62
CA THR A 220 -0.85 -14.20 14.45
C THR A 220 -1.57 -14.18 13.09
N LEU A 221 -1.43 -13.10 12.31
CA LEU A 221 -2.13 -12.94 11.03
C LEU A 221 -1.40 -13.73 9.93
N PRO A 222 -2.07 -14.67 9.24
CA PRO A 222 -1.42 -15.45 8.19
C PRO A 222 -1.04 -14.57 6.99
N ASN A 223 0.01 -14.96 6.26
CA ASN A 223 0.39 -14.31 5.01
C ASN A 223 0.91 -15.33 3.99
N PRO A 224 0.37 -15.36 2.76
CA PRO A 224 0.78 -16.32 1.74
C PRO A 224 1.88 -15.76 0.84
N ASN A 225 2.76 -14.91 1.37
CA ASN A 225 3.68 -14.08 0.58
C ASN A 225 2.95 -13.12 -0.37
N SER A 226 1.84 -12.52 0.08
CA SER A 226 1.03 -11.54 -0.67
C SER A 226 1.19 -10.15 -0.11
N GLY A 227 1.09 -9.14 -0.98
CA GLY A 227 1.04 -7.74 -0.57
C GLY A 227 -0.14 -7.47 0.38
N ILE A 228 0.09 -6.56 1.31
CA ILE A 228 -0.89 -6.05 2.28
C ILE A 228 -0.90 -4.52 2.21
N ASP A 229 -1.94 -3.87 2.70
CA ASP A 229 -1.91 -2.44 2.99
C ASP A 229 -2.85 -2.09 4.15
N ALA A 230 -2.50 -1.06 4.90
CA ALA A 230 -3.27 -0.57 6.04
C ALA A 230 -3.44 0.94 6.00
N VAL A 231 -4.45 1.44 6.71
CA VAL A 231 -4.63 2.86 6.97
C VAL A 231 -5.09 3.04 8.41
N LYS A 232 -4.49 3.99 9.12
CA LYS A 232 -5.02 4.48 10.40
C LYS A 232 -6.08 5.54 10.09
N MET A 233 -7.30 5.23 10.46
CA MET A 233 -8.49 6.05 10.26
C MET A 233 -8.48 7.25 11.22
N THR A 234 -9.31 8.24 10.92
CA THR A 234 -9.48 9.46 11.72
C THR A 234 -9.98 9.21 13.14
N ASP A 235 -10.71 8.11 13.38
CA ASP A 235 -11.16 7.68 14.71
C ASP A 235 -10.08 6.91 15.50
N GLY A 236 -8.89 6.72 14.92
CA GLY A 236 -7.79 5.96 15.51
C GLY A 236 -7.79 4.47 15.20
N THR A 237 -8.85 3.93 14.60
CA THR A 237 -8.93 2.53 14.16
C THR A 237 -7.94 2.26 13.03
N VAL A 238 -7.23 1.13 13.04
CA VAL A 238 -6.40 0.69 11.93
C VAL A 238 -7.16 -0.34 11.11
N ALA A 239 -7.36 -0.06 9.82
CA ALA A 239 -7.94 -1.01 8.87
C ALA A 239 -6.81 -1.66 8.04
N LEU A 240 -6.78 -2.99 7.96
CA LEU A 240 -5.80 -3.78 7.22
C LEU A 240 -6.48 -4.65 6.17
N VAL A 241 -6.01 -4.57 4.93
CA VAL A 241 -6.43 -5.47 3.85
C VAL A 241 -5.31 -6.46 3.53
N TYR A 242 -5.64 -7.75 3.58
CA TYR A 242 -4.68 -8.85 3.41
C TYR A 242 -5.40 -10.15 3.02
N ASN A 243 -4.65 -11.15 2.55
CA ASN A 243 -5.19 -12.49 2.34
C ASN A 243 -5.13 -13.28 3.66
N HIS A 244 -6.28 -13.65 4.25
CA HIS A 244 -6.34 -14.40 5.50
C HIS A 244 -6.08 -15.91 5.27
N THR A 245 -4.90 -16.24 4.76
CA THR A 245 -4.46 -17.61 4.45
C THR A 245 -2.93 -17.70 4.42
N LYS A 246 -2.37 -18.90 4.59
CA LYS A 246 -0.94 -19.18 4.45
C LYS A 246 -0.53 -19.57 3.03
N SER A 247 -1.49 -19.90 2.17
CA SER A 247 -1.24 -20.28 0.77
C SER A 247 -2.29 -19.69 -0.17
N GLY A 248 -1.91 -19.47 -1.43
CA GLY A 248 -2.80 -18.90 -2.43
C GLY A 248 -3.04 -17.39 -2.28
N ARG A 249 -4.09 -16.91 -2.94
CA ARG A 249 -4.44 -15.49 -3.07
C ARG A 249 -5.96 -15.26 -2.89
N SER A 250 -6.62 -16.20 -2.23
CA SER A 250 -8.02 -16.16 -1.82
C SER A 250 -8.15 -16.87 -0.45
N PRO A 251 -8.93 -16.35 0.51
CA PRO A 251 -9.74 -15.13 0.42
C PRO A 251 -8.89 -13.85 0.46
N LEU A 252 -9.49 -12.73 0.02
CA LEU A 252 -9.02 -11.38 0.34
C LEU A 252 -9.95 -10.78 1.39
N ASN A 253 -9.38 -10.22 2.44
CA ASN A 253 -10.11 -9.78 3.62
C ASN A 253 -9.71 -8.39 4.07
N ILE A 254 -10.59 -7.78 4.87
CA ILE A 254 -10.31 -6.59 5.67
C ILE A 254 -10.51 -6.90 7.15
N ALA A 255 -9.58 -6.47 8.01
CA ALA A 255 -9.69 -6.58 9.46
C ALA A 255 -9.39 -5.23 10.13
N PHE A 256 -9.90 -5.05 11.35
CA PHE A 256 -9.81 -3.79 12.08
C PHE A 256 -9.13 -3.98 13.43
N SER A 257 -8.29 -3.03 13.81
CA SER A 257 -7.68 -2.96 15.13
C SER A 257 -8.01 -1.65 15.81
N ARG A 258 -8.42 -1.71 17.08
CA ARG A 258 -8.74 -0.55 17.92
C ARG A 258 -7.65 -0.24 18.96
N ASP A 259 -6.61 -1.05 18.98
CA ASP A 259 -5.49 -0.98 19.93
C ASP A 259 -4.14 -0.84 19.20
N ASN A 260 -4.14 -0.07 18.10
CA ASN A 260 -2.96 0.21 17.27
C ASN A 260 -2.26 -1.07 16.74
N GLY A 261 -3.04 -2.07 16.33
CA GLY A 261 -2.57 -3.30 15.70
C GLY A 261 -2.08 -4.37 16.67
N ILE A 262 -2.42 -4.29 17.96
CA ILE A 262 -2.09 -5.35 18.95
C ILE A 262 -3.04 -6.54 18.75
N SER A 263 -4.35 -6.28 18.64
CA SER A 263 -5.37 -7.26 18.33
C SER A 263 -6.19 -6.84 17.10
N TRP A 264 -6.82 -7.83 16.46
CA TRP A 264 -7.58 -7.64 15.22
C TRP A 264 -8.97 -8.28 15.35
N SER A 265 -9.96 -7.64 14.75
CA SER A 265 -11.30 -8.22 14.58
C SER A 265 -11.24 -9.50 13.75
N PRO A 266 -12.30 -10.33 13.80
CA PRO A 266 -12.54 -11.31 12.75
C PRO A 266 -12.46 -10.64 11.36
N PRO A 267 -11.86 -11.31 10.36
CA PRO A 267 -11.72 -10.74 9.02
C PRO A 267 -13.07 -10.72 8.30
N TYR A 268 -13.38 -9.59 7.67
CA TYR A 268 -14.50 -9.47 6.75
C TYR A 268 -14.04 -9.80 5.35
N VAL A 269 -14.82 -10.58 4.61
CA VAL A 269 -14.48 -11.07 3.27
C VAL A 269 -14.75 -9.99 2.22
N LEU A 270 -13.77 -9.72 1.36
CA LEU A 270 -13.92 -8.94 0.14
C LEU A 270 -14.05 -9.84 -1.11
N GLU A 271 -13.36 -10.98 -1.11
CA GLU A 271 -13.40 -12.04 -2.12
C GLU A 271 -13.12 -13.39 -1.43
N ASP A 272 -13.88 -14.43 -1.77
CA ASP A 272 -13.75 -15.80 -1.23
C ASP A 272 -13.73 -16.90 -2.32
N GLU A 273 -14.11 -16.56 -3.54
CA GLU A 273 -14.07 -17.49 -4.68
C GLU A 273 -12.63 -17.98 -4.99
N PRO A 274 -12.46 -19.11 -5.68
CA PRO A 274 -11.15 -19.53 -6.16
C PRO A 274 -10.56 -18.52 -7.16
N GLY A 275 -9.34 -18.04 -6.90
CA GLY A 275 -8.67 -17.11 -7.81
C GLY A 275 -7.49 -16.36 -7.21
N GLU A 276 -7.07 -15.31 -7.91
CA GLU A 276 -6.04 -14.39 -7.45
C GLU A 276 -6.60 -13.00 -7.15
N TYR A 277 -6.65 -12.67 -5.85
CA TYR A 277 -7.02 -11.36 -5.34
C TYR A 277 -5.88 -10.81 -4.50
N SER A 278 -5.14 -9.87 -5.07
CA SER A 278 -3.78 -9.60 -4.61
C SER A 278 -3.42 -8.11 -4.64
N TYR A 279 -2.44 -7.76 -3.82
CA TYR A 279 -1.83 -6.43 -3.76
C TYR A 279 -2.86 -5.31 -3.57
N PRO A 280 -3.62 -5.34 -2.45
CA PRO A 280 -4.60 -4.31 -2.14
C PRO A 280 -3.92 -2.98 -1.80
N ALA A 281 -4.61 -1.88 -2.04
CA ALA A 281 -4.32 -0.57 -1.48
C ALA A 281 -5.58 -0.05 -0.80
N ILE A 282 -5.43 0.59 0.36
CA ILE A 282 -6.54 1.13 1.15
C ILE A 282 -6.26 2.57 1.54
N ILE A 283 -7.27 3.45 1.44
CA ILE A 283 -7.24 4.81 1.98
C ILE A 283 -8.57 5.11 2.70
N GLN A 284 -8.54 6.08 3.61
CA GLN A 284 -9.75 6.75 4.06
C GLN A 284 -9.82 8.12 3.37
N THR A 285 -10.95 8.43 2.75
CA THR A 285 -11.23 9.75 2.17
C THR A 285 -11.77 10.72 3.21
N ARG A 286 -11.72 12.03 2.90
CA ARG A 286 -12.19 13.10 3.79
C ARG A 286 -13.67 13.00 4.19
N ASP A 287 -14.49 12.33 3.40
CA ASP A 287 -15.90 12.04 3.72
C ASP A 287 -16.06 10.86 4.71
N GLY A 288 -14.96 10.26 5.17
CA GLY A 288 -14.93 9.16 6.14
C GLY A 288 -15.02 7.77 5.50
N MET A 289 -15.25 7.67 4.19
CA MET A 289 -15.34 6.40 3.48
C MET A 289 -13.98 5.71 3.38
N LEU A 290 -13.98 4.38 3.47
CA LEU A 290 -12.83 3.56 3.12
C LEU A 290 -12.91 3.16 1.66
N HIS A 291 -11.81 3.32 0.95
CA HIS A 291 -11.67 2.87 -0.43
C HIS A 291 -10.54 1.86 -0.54
N VAL A 292 -10.86 0.70 -1.12
CA VAL A 292 -9.92 -0.38 -1.39
C VAL A 292 -9.81 -0.58 -2.90
N ALA A 293 -8.61 -0.72 -3.43
CA ALA A 293 -8.38 -1.23 -4.79
C ALA A 293 -7.45 -2.44 -4.74
N TYR A 294 -7.70 -3.46 -5.54
CA TYR A 294 -6.87 -4.65 -5.60
C TYR A 294 -6.82 -5.26 -7.01
N THR A 295 -5.79 -6.07 -7.23
CA THR A 295 -5.67 -6.87 -8.45
C THR A 295 -6.68 -7.99 -8.41
N TRP A 296 -7.43 -8.12 -9.50
CA TRP A 296 -8.41 -9.18 -9.72
C TRP A 296 -7.96 -10.05 -10.88
N GLN A 297 -7.58 -11.29 -10.58
CA GLN A 297 -7.11 -12.33 -11.50
C GLN A 297 -5.99 -11.88 -12.46
N ARG A 298 -5.18 -10.89 -12.04
CA ARG A 298 -4.14 -10.23 -12.85
C ARG A 298 -4.63 -9.59 -14.16
N ARG A 299 -5.94 -9.43 -14.34
CA ARG A 299 -6.56 -8.93 -15.58
C ARG A 299 -7.32 -7.63 -15.38
N ARG A 300 -7.77 -7.36 -14.16
CA ARG A 300 -8.53 -6.16 -13.81
C ARG A 300 -8.08 -5.60 -12.47
N ILE A 301 -8.41 -4.34 -12.23
CA ILE A 301 -8.38 -3.74 -10.89
C ILE A 301 -9.82 -3.55 -10.42
N LYS A 302 -10.14 -4.08 -9.25
CA LYS A 302 -11.44 -3.91 -8.59
C LYS A 302 -11.32 -2.85 -7.50
N HIS A 303 -12.35 -2.00 -7.40
CA HIS A 303 -12.49 -0.95 -6.39
C HIS A 303 -13.69 -1.27 -5.51
N VAL A 304 -13.55 -1.04 -4.21
CA VAL A 304 -14.60 -1.21 -3.21
C VAL A 304 -14.66 0.04 -2.35
N ALA A 305 -15.85 0.61 -2.19
CA ALA A 305 -16.13 1.69 -1.24
C ALA A 305 -16.93 1.14 -0.06
N ILE A 306 -16.47 1.44 1.15
CA ILE A 306 -17.01 0.91 2.40
C ILE A 306 -17.29 2.09 3.32
N ASP A 307 -18.53 2.21 3.79
CA ASP A 307 -18.85 3.08 4.92
C ASP A 307 -18.48 2.32 6.20
N PRO A 308 -17.41 2.72 6.90
CA PRO A 308 -16.98 2.00 8.09
C PRO A 308 -17.99 2.07 9.24
N SER A 309 -18.80 3.14 9.32
CA SER A 309 -19.78 3.32 10.39
C SER A 309 -20.96 2.36 10.27
N ALA A 310 -21.38 2.06 9.04
CA ALA A 310 -22.44 1.12 8.75
C ALA A 310 -21.93 -0.33 8.69
N ALA A 311 -20.72 -0.54 8.19
CA ALA A 311 -20.17 -1.88 7.97
C ALA A 311 -19.60 -2.52 9.24
N PHE A 312 -19.06 -1.72 10.16
CA PHE A 312 -18.31 -2.22 11.33
C PHE A 312 -18.73 -1.47 12.59
N LYS A 313 -19.79 -1.92 13.26
CA LYS A 313 -20.20 -1.30 14.52
C LYS A 313 -19.11 -1.48 15.58
N PRO A 314 -18.67 -0.41 16.27
CA PRO A 314 -17.96 -0.59 17.52
C PRO A 314 -18.87 -1.37 18.48
N PRO A 315 -18.33 -2.29 19.30
CA PRO A 315 -19.10 -2.80 20.42
C PRO A 315 -19.59 -1.60 21.20
N GLN A 316 -20.91 -1.51 21.43
CA GLN A 316 -21.46 -0.46 22.28
C GLN A 316 -20.72 -0.59 23.62
N HIS A 317 -20.04 0.48 24.03
CA HIS A 317 -19.66 0.59 25.43
C HIS A 317 -20.98 0.56 26.19
N GLY A 318 -21.27 -0.60 26.80
CA GLY A 318 -22.39 -0.74 27.71
C GLY A 318 -22.20 0.36 28.74
N ALA A 319 -23.08 1.35 28.69
CA ALA A 319 -23.25 2.24 29.80
C ALA A 319 -23.60 1.33 30.98
N HIS A 320 -22.64 1.12 31.87
CA HIS A 320 -22.94 0.82 33.26
C HIS A 320 -23.61 2.07 33.84
N GLY A 321 -24.86 2.30 33.42
CA GLY A 321 -25.83 3.15 34.10
C GLY A 321 -26.54 2.27 35.11
N GLY A 322 -26.50 2.70 36.37
CA GLY A 322 -27.08 2.01 37.53
C GLY A 322 -28.56 1.66 37.38
N SER A 323 -29.18 1.00 38.34
CA SER A 323 -29.21 1.31 39.77
C SER A 323 -30.02 0.19 40.46
N PRO A 324 -30.40 0.28 41.75
CA PRO A 324 -29.78 0.96 42.90
C PRO A 324 -29.22 -0.03 43.94
#